data_AF-A0ABD5TBD3-F1
#
_entry.id   AF-A0ABD5TBD3-F1
#
_cell.length_a   1.000
_cell.length_b   1.000
_cell.length_c   1.000
_cell.angle_alpha   90.00
_cell.angle_beta   90.00
_cell.angle_gamma   90.00
#
_symmetry.space_group_name_H-M   'P 1'
#
loop_
_entity.id
_entity.type
_entity.pdbx_description
1 polymer ?
#
loop_
_entity_poly.entity_id
_entity_poly.type
_entity_poly.pdbx_seq_one_letter_code
_entity_poly.pdbx_strand_id
1 'polypeptide(L)'
;MRTTDAFVALRCIDCDERHDPSEVTHRCPDCGGITDPEYDLDRVDLTREDLESRPFDSLWRYEELLPFPRETAVSMGEGATPLVECPSLAERMGVGAVYIKDEGRNPTGTFKDRGQTGAVTAAVEHGAESIALNSAGNAGQAASAYAARAGLDSHVFLPDRAGFTQKAMTEVHGGDLRIAEGEITDAGAEYADAMEPGNEGDEAGWYSTKTFVTPYRHDVKKTMAYETIEQLDWQVPDAVVYPTGGGVGLIGMHKAALELRELGFTETDDLPGMYAAQAEGCAPVVRAFEDGAEAHEAWTDITTACNGIAVPDPGASPWILDAIEESEGGAVATSDEAILDAAIEVAQAEGIEVGATCAAAVSGAFELAERGDLGADDTVVLLNTGAGNKDVDTLRSHLGAREKAAENDSTE
;
A
#
# COMPACT_ATOMS: atom_id res chain seq x y z
N MET A 1 -2.21 20.88 16.22
CA MET A 1 -1.42 19.77 15.69
C MET A 1 -0.12 19.65 16.46
N ARG A 2 0.09 18.51 17.13
CA ARG A 2 1.38 18.10 17.70
C ARG A 2 2.10 17.24 16.65
N THR A 3 3.26 17.69 16.21
CA THR A 3 4.10 17.00 15.22
C THR A 3 5.45 16.62 15.81
N THR A 4 6.19 15.75 15.12
CA THR A 4 7.59 15.46 15.45
C THR A 4 8.51 16.60 15.00
N ASP A 5 9.72 16.65 15.56
CA ASP A 5 10.67 17.76 15.34
C ASP A 5 11.24 17.78 13.91
N ALA A 6 11.37 16.61 13.29
CA ALA A 6 11.90 16.47 11.93
C ALA A 6 10.86 16.83 10.86
N PHE A 7 9.56 16.73 11.13
CA PHE A 7 8.52 17.05 10.17
C PHE A 7 8.37 18.58 10.04
N VAL A 8 8.78 19.14 8.90
CA VAL A 8 8.94 20.61 8.74
C VAL A 8 7.92 21.26 7.82
N ALA A 9 7.38 20.56 6.83
CA ALA A 9 6.43 21.12 5.88
C ALA A 9 5.66 20.05 5.11
N LEU A 10 4.56 20.44 4.48
CA LEU A 10 3.98 19.69 3.37
C LEU A 10 4.46 20.29 2.05
N ARG A 11 5.29 19.57 1.30
CA ARG A 11 5.79 20.01 -0.02
C ARG A 11 4.88 19.50 -1.12
N CYS A 12 4.46 20.36 -2.05
CA CYS A 12 3.76 19.91 -3.25
C CYS A 12 4.75 19.27 -4.23
N ILE A 13 4.44 18.06 -4.73
CA ILE A 13 5.31 17.36 -5.68
C ILE A 13 5.25 17.95 -7.10
N ASP A 14 4.21 18.74 -7.40
CA ASP A 14 4.00 19.31 -8.74
C ASP A 14 4.57 20.73 -8.88
N CYS A 15 4.54 21.54 -7.82
CA CYS A 15 4.97 22.94 -7.85
C CYS A 15 6.05 23.33 -6.83
N ASP A 16 6.50 22.38 -6.01
CA ASP A 16 7.53 22.56 -4.96
C ASP A 16 7.19 23.54 -3.82
N GLU A 17 5.98 24.11 -3.81
CA GLU A 17 5.55 25.01 -2.75
C GLU A 17 5.46 24.25 -1.41
N ARG A 18 5.86 24.93 -0.33
CA ARG A 18 5.88 24.38 1.02
C ARG A 18 4.77 25.00 1.84
N HIS A 19 3.95 24.15 2.44
CA HIS A 19 2.82 24.57 3.25
C HIS A 19 3.01 24.20 4.72
N ASP A 20 2.50 25.05 5.61
CA ASP A 20 2.42 24.77 7.04
C ASP A 20 1.44 23.60 7.26
N PRO A 21 1.87 22.48 7.87
CA PRO A 21 1.00 21.33 8.14
C PRO A 21 -0.21 21.65 9.03
N SER A 22 -0.16 22.74 9.81
CA SER A 22 -1.29 23.19 10.62
C SER A 22 -2.37 23.94 9.82
N GLU A 23 -2.02 24.46 8.65
CA GLU A 23 -2.92 25.21 7.76
C GLU A 23 -3.42 24.36 6.58
N VAL A 24 -2.55 23.54 5.99
CA VAL A 24 -2.87 22.66 4.87
C VAL A 24 -2.93 21.22 5.35
N THR A 25 -4.01 20.53 5.00
CA THR A 25 -4.32 19.17 5.48
C THR A 25 -4.46 18.15 4.37
N HIS A 26 -4.58 18.64 3.13
CA HIS A 26 -4.85 17.84 1.95
C HIS A 26 -4.03 18.36 0.76
N ARG A 27 -4.58 18.32 -0.47
CA ARG A 27 -3.94 18.78 -1.72
C ARG A 27 -3.46 20.24 -1.64
N CYS A 28 -2.47 20.55 -2.47
CA CYS A 28 -1.88 21.87 -2.57
C CYS A 28 -2.95 22.92 -2.91
N PRO A 29 -3.11 24.00 -2.11
CA PRO A 29 -4.09 25.04 -2.37
C PRO A 29 -3.80 25.86 -3.65
N ASP A 30 -2.55 25.88 -4.10
CA ASP A 30 -2.14 26.71 -5.24
C ASP A 30 -2.34 26.02 -6.61
N CYS A 31 -2.10 24.71 -6.69
CA CYS A 31 -2.19 23.97 -7.96
C CYS A 31 -3.10 22.73 -7.92
N GLY A 32 -3.61 22.32 -6.76
CA GLY A 32 -4.39 21.09 -6.58
C GLY A 32 -3.55 19.80 -6.58
N GLY A 33 -2.23 19.93 -6.63
CA GLY A 33 -1.26 18.85 -6.66
C GLY A 33 -1.20 18.02 -5.38
N ILE A 34 -0.48 16.89 -5.45
CA ILE A 34 -0.25 16.04 -4.30
C ILE A 34 0.76 16.73 -3.38
N THR A 35 0.47 16.77 -2.08
CA THR A 35 1.40 17.21 -1.05
C THR A 35 2.04 15.99 -0.37
N ASP A 36 3.32 16.07 -0.06
CA ASP A 36 4.08 15.03 0.64
C ASP A 36 4.74 15.61 1.91
N PRO A 37 4.77 14.88 3.05
CA PRO A 37 5.48 15.34 4.23
C PRO A 37 7.00 15.47 3.99
N GLU A 38 7.54 16.66 4.22
CA GLU A 38 8.98 16.94 4.12
C GLU A 38 9.62 16.88 5.51
N TYR A 39 10.76 16.19 5.60
CA TYR A 39 11.51 15.98 6.83
C TYR A 39 12.90 16.63 6.74
N ASP A 40 13.29 17.33 7.81
CA ASP A 40 14.67 17.80 8.02
C ASP A 40 15.43 16.70 8.76
N LEU A 41 16.11 15.82 8.01
CA LEU A 41 16.77 14.64 8.54
C LEU A 41 17.97 14.97 9.46
N ASP A 42 18.53 16.18 9.35
CA ASP A 42 19.56 16.67 10.29
C ASP A 42 19.02 16.82 11.72
N ARG A 43 17.69 16.85 11.90
CA ARG A 43 17.02 16.92 13.21
C ARG A 43 16.64 15.57 13.78
N VAL A 44 16.83 14.49 13.04
CA VAL A 44 16.52 13.14 13.50
C VAL A 44 17.63 12.67 14.44
N ASP A 45 17.31 12.62 15.73
CA ASP A 45 18.18 12.02 16.76
C ASP A 45 17.76 10.56 16.99
N LEU A 46 18.16 9.69 16.06
CA LEU A 46 17.84 8.26 16.07
C LEU A 46 19.03 7.45 15.56
N THR A 47 19.40 6.41 16.30
CA THR A 47 20.42 5.43 15.87
C THR A 47 19.85 4.02 15.74
N ARG A 48 20.59 3.12 15.07
CA ARG A 48 20.25 1.68 15.02
C ARG A 48 20.16 1.08 16.43
N GLU A 49 21.07 1.48 17.32
CA GLU A 49 21.13 1.00 18.71
C GLU A 49 19.92 1.48 19.53
N ASP A 50 19.42 2.69 19.27
CA ASP A 50 18.17 3.16 19.86
C ASP A 50 16.99 2.29 19.43
N LEU A 51 16.89 1.94 18.15
CA LEU A 51 15.84 1.05 17.64
C LEU A 51 15.96 -0.36 18.21
N GLU A 52 17.15 -0.96 18.22
CA GLU A 52 17.41 -2.28 18.81
C GLU A 52 16.99 -2.35 20.29
N SER A 53 17.13 -1.25 21.02
CA SER A 53 16.70 -1.17 22.42
C SER A 53 15.19 -1.06 22.61
N ARG A 54 14.44 -0.67 21.56
CA ARG A 54 12.98 -0.55 21.57
C ARG A 54 12.33 -1.90 21.24
N PRO A 55 11.15 -2.21 21.83
CA PRO A 55 10.35 -3.34 21.38
C PRO A 55 9.99 -3.23 19.89
N PHE A 56 10.10 -4.33 19.16
CA PHE A 56 9.57 -4.46 17.81
C PHE A 56 8.06 -4.74 17.87
N ASP A 57 7.26 -3.71 18.18
CA ASP A 57 5.85 -3.86 18.58
C ASP A 57 4.83 -3.16 17.68
N SER A 58 5.24 -2.10 16.97
CA SER A 58 4.39 -1.32 16.06
C SER A 58 5.27 -0.45 15.16
N LEU A 59 4.68 0.10 14.09
CA LEU A 59 5.35 1.06 13.23
C LEU A 59 5.73 2.37 13.95
N TRP A 60 5.08 2.69 15.07
CA TRP A 60 5.31 3.93 15.79
C TRP A 60 6.63 3.96 16.57
N ARG A 61 7.43 2.90 16.50
CA ARG A 61 8.82 2.93 17.00
C ARG A 61 9.77 3.75 16.13
N TYR A 62 9.35 4.15 14.92
CA TYR A 62 10.07 5.06 14.03
C TYR A 62 9.47 6.49 14.08
N GLU A 63 8.91 6.91 15.22
CA GLU A 63 8.16 8.17 15.33
C GLU A 63 8.95 9.40 14.91
N GLU A 64 10.27 9.41 15.10
CA GLU A 64 11.17 10.49 14.69
C GLU A 64 11.17 10.73 13.17
N LEU A 65 10.78 9.72 12.40
CA LEU A 65 10.67 9.75 10.95
C LEU A 65 9.22 9.82 10.47
N LEU A 66 8.24 10.06 11.35
CA LEU A 66 6.82 10.14 11.01
C LEU A 66 6.26 11.52 11.34
N PRO A 67 5.09 11.92 10.80
CA PRO A 67 4.57 13.27 11.02
C PRO A 67 4.14 13.53 12.47
N PHE A 68 3.77 12.47 13.19
CA PHE A 68 3.18 12.53 14.52
C PHE A 68 3.98 11.69 15.52
N PRO A 69 4.11 12.14 16.78
CA PRO A 69 4.67 11.31 17.83
C PRO A 69 3.72 10.15 18.18
N ARG A 70 4.29 9.03 18.64
CA ARG A 70 3.57 7.83 19.09
C ARG A 70 2.53 8.13 20.16
N GLU A 71 2.77 9.13 21.02
CA GLU A 71 1.84 9.56 22.07
C GLU A 71 0.50 10.07 21.50
N THR A 72 0.52 10.71 20.33
CA THR A 72 -0.68 11.27 19.69
C THR A 72 -1.35 10.31 18.71
N ALA A 73 -0.66 9.24 18.34
CA ALA A 73 -1.12 8.33 17.30
C ALA A 73 -2.43 7.61 17.66
N VAL A 74 -3.38 7.64 16.73
CA VAL A 74 -4.55 6.75 16.76
C VAL A 74 -4.10 5.36 16.32
N SER A 75 -3.61 4.56 17.26
CA SER A 75 -3.03 3.24 16.97
C SER A 75 -3.83 2.07 17.54
N MET A 76 -3.74 0.94 16.84
CA MET A 76 -4.17 -0.39 17.25
C MET A 76 -2.98 -1.39 17.33
N GLY A 77 -1.74 -0.91 17.23
CA GLY A 77 -0.54 -1.75 17.21
C GLY A 77 -0.17 -2.28 15.82
N GLU A 78 -0.57 -1.56 14.78
CA GLU A 78 -0.21 -1.83 13.38
C GLU A 78 1.29 -1.69 13.10
N GLY A 79 1.74 -2.37 12.06
CA GLY A 79 3.16 -2.56 11.77
C GLY A 79 3.77 -3.71 12.58
N ALA A 80 5.10 -3.69 12.69
CA ALA A 80 5.89 -4.80 13.22
C ALA A 80 5.52 -6.16 12.60
N THR A 81 5.21 -6.16 11.30
CA THR A 81 4.70 -7.34 10.60
C THR A 81 5.82 -8.33 10.31
N PRO A 82 5.54 -9.65 10.28
CA PRO A 82 6.59 -10.63 10.00
C PRO A 82 7.21 -10.45 8.61
N LEU A 83 8.52 -10.65 8.54
CA LEU A 83 9.26 -10.90 7.31
C LEU A 83 9.58 -12.40 7.29
N VAL A 84 8.90 -13.15 6.41
CA VAL A 84 8.92 -14.62 6.43
C VAL A 84 9.79 -15.14 5.30
N GLU A 85 10.87 -15.85 5.63
CA GLU A 85 11.73 -16.51 4.65
C GLU A 85 10.98 -17.64 3.92
N CYS A 86 11.12 -17.69 2.59
CA CYS A 86 10.40 -18.60 1.70
C CYS A 86 11.39 -19.38 0.81
N PRO A 87 12.05 -20.43 1.34
CA PRO A 87 13.11 -21.13 0.64
C PRO A 87 12.63 -21.90 -0.60
N SER A 88 11.38 -22.36 -0.64
CA SER A 88 10.83 -23.06 -1.81
C SER A 88 10.61 -22.08 -2.97
N LEU A 89 10.18 -20.86 -2.66
CA LEU A 89 10.08 -19.79 -3.65
C LEU A 89 11.46 -19.37 -4.17
N ALA A 90 12.46 -19.25 -3.29
CA ALA A 90 13.83 -18.93 -3.71
C ALA A 90 14.41 -19.99 -4.67
N GLU A 91 14.24 -21.29 -4.36
CA GLU A 91 14.66 -22.38 -5.26
C GLU A 91 13.96 -22.29 -6.63
N ARG A 92 12.66 -22.01 -6.63
CA ARG A 92 11.87 -21.93 -7.87
C ARG A 92 12.22 -20.70 -8.72
N MET A 93 12.49 -19.57 -8.10
CA MET A 93 12.91 -18.34 -8.78
C MET A 93 14.40 -18.37 -9.17
N GLY A 94 15.19 -19.25 -8.55
CA GLY A 94 16.62 -19.36 -8.81
C GLY A 94 17.43 -18.18 -8.26
N VAL A 95 16.98 -17.59 -7.15
CA VAL A 95 17.59 -16.42 -6.47
C VAL A 95 18.17 -16.80 -5.11
N GLY A 96 18.94 -15.90 -4.49
CA GLY A 96 19.64 -16.16 -3.24
C GLY A 96 18.70 -16.33 -2.04
N ALA A 97 17.73 -15.42 -1.91
CA ALA A 97 16.72 -15.47 -0.85
C ALA A 97 15.40 -14.83 -1.29
N VAL A 98 14.29 -15.36 -0.78
CA VAL A 98 12.96 -14.77 -0.94
C VAL A 98 12.32 -14.59 0.43
N TYR A 99 11.78 -13.40 0.67
CA TYR A 99 11.01 -13.10 1.86
C TYR A 99 9.63 -12.58 1.51
N ILE A 100 8.61 -12.95 2.30
CA ILE A 100 7.30 -12.31 2.24
C ILE A 100 7.16 -11.36 3.43
N LYS A 101 6.98 -10.07 3.14
CA LYS A 101 6.59 -9.08 4.14
C LYS A 101 5.08 -9.15 4.34
N ASP A 102 4.66 -9.78 5.45
CA ASP A 102 3.27 -10.20 5.68
C ASP A 102 2.40 -9.12 6.33
N GLU A 103 1.98 -8.15 5.53
CA GLU A 103 1.07 -7.07 5.95
C GLU A 103 -0.38 -7.54 6.19
N GLY A 104 -0.69 -8.81 5.88
CA GLY A 104 -1.94 -9.46 6.26
C GLY A 104 -2.11 -9.62 7.78
N ARG A 105 -1.05 -9.42 8.57
CA ARG A 105 -1.08 -9.53 10.04
C ARG A 105 -1.32 -8.24 10.78
N ASN A 106 -1.64 -7.15 10.09
CA ASN A 106 -2.10 -5.92 10.71
C ASN A 106 -3.50 -6.08 11.35
N PRO A 107 -3.95 -5.15 12.24
CA PRO A 107 -5.20 -5.25 13.00
C PRO A 107 -6.47 -5.57 12.18
N THR A 108 -6.64 -4.99 10.99
CA THR A 108 -7.77 -5.26 10.08
C THR A 108 -7.44 -6.26 8.98
N GLY A 109 -6.23 -6.83 9.02
CA GLY A 109 -5.74 -7.85 8.10
C GLY A 109 -5.22 -7.28 6.78
N THR A 110 -4.70 -6.05 6.77
CA THR A 110 -4.16 -5.43 5.56
C THR A 110 -3.19 -4.29 5.87
N PHE A 111 -2.25 -4.06 4.95
CA PHE A 111 -1.34 -2.92 5.05
C PHE A 111 -2.06 -1.58 5.19
N LYS A 112 -3.33 -1.45 4.72
CA LYS A 112 -4.12 -0.19 4.76
C LYS A 112 -4.13 0.44 6.15
N ASP A 113 -4.03 -0.37 7.19
CA ASP A 113 -3.90 0.06 8.58
C ASP A 113 -2.78 1.08 8.80
N ARG A 114 -1.59 0.86 8.22
CA ARG A 114 -0.47 1.81 8.27
C ARG A 114 -0.82 3.20 7.72
N GLY A 115 -1.66 3.26 6.69
CA GLY A 115 -2.05 4.55 6.13
C GLY A 115 -3.17 5.20 6.93
N GLN A 116 -4.10 4.40 7.46
CA GLN A 116 -5.24 4.92 8.21
C GLN A 116 -4.84 5.41 9.60
N THR A 117 -3.84 4.81 10.24
CA THR A 117 -3.30 5.34 11.50
C THR A 117 -2.78 6.77 11.33
N GLY A 118 -2.02 7.06 10.27
CA GLY A 118 -1.54 8.41 9.97
C GLY A 118 -2.67 9.37 9.58
N ALA A 119 -3.56 8.93 8.68
CA ALA A 119 -4.67 9.75 8.20
C ALA A 119 -5.67 10.14 9.31
N VAL A 120 -6.02 9.18 10.19
CA VAL A 120 -6.97 9.42 11.28
C VAL A 120 -6.32 10.19 12.42
N THR A 121 -5.03 9.98 12.69
CA THR A 121 -4.27 10.84 13.63
C THR A 121 -4.30 12.30 13.16
N ALA A 122 -4.06 12.54 11.86
CA ALA A 122 -4.19 13.88 11.29
C ALA A 122 -5.60 14.45 11.44
N ALA A 123 -6.63 13.67 11.11
CA ALA A 123 -8.03 14.09 11.25
C ALA A 123 -8.33 14.55 12.69
N VAL A 124 -7.89 13.79 13.69
CA VAL A 124 -8.04 14.14 15.13
C VAL A 124 -7.26 15.41 15.47
N GLU A 125 -6.01 15.54 15.03
CA GLU A 125 -5.17 16.72 15.30
C GLU A 125 -5.68 18.00 14.62
N HIS A 126 -6.50 17.86 13.57
CA HIS A 126 -7.23 18.94 12.91
C HIS A 126 -8.66 19.14 13.43
N GLY A 127 -9.08 18.40 14.46
CA GLY A 127 -10.36 18.57 15.13
C GLY A 127 -11.56 18.08 14.30
N ALA A 128 -11.35 17.14 13.39
CA ALA A 128 -12.44 16.51 12.65
C ALA A 128 -13.35 15.69 13.59
N GLU A 129 -14.65 15.68 13.31
CA GLU A 129 -15.64 14.83 13.99
C GLU A 129 -16.00 13.59 13.15
N SER A 130 -15.77 13.65 11.83
CA SER A 130 -16.07 12.58 10.88
C SER A 130 -15.01 12.49 9.79
N ILE A 131 -14.81 11.28 9.26
CA ILE A 131 -13.94 11.02 8.11
C ILE A 131 -14.74 10.47 6.91
N ALA A 132 -14.22 10.67 5.69
CA ALA A 132 -14.81 10.09 4.49
C ALA A 132 -13.76 9.57 3.50
N LEU A 133 -14.11 8.50 2.77
CA LEU A 133 -13.33 7.99 1.64
C LEU A 133 -14.15 7.09 0.69
N ASN A 134 -13.70 6.98 -0.55
CA ASN A 134 -14.04 5.85 -1.43
C ASN A 134 -12.93 4.78 -1.43
N SER A 135 -13.28 3.52 -1.71
CA SER A 135 -12.35 2.38 -1.66
C SER A 135 -12.85 1.17 -2.47
N ALA A 136 -11.94 0.31 -2.96
CA ALA A 136 -12.28 -1.00 -3.51
C ALA A 136 -12.64 -2.06 -2.42
N GLY A 137 -12.49 -1.72 -1.15
CA GLY A 137 -12.80 -2.59 -0.02
C GLY A 137 -11.91 -2.28 1.19
N ASN A 138 -10.71 -2.87 1.22
CA ASN A 138 -9.81 -2.91 2.39
C ASN A 138 -9.57 -1.55 3.07
N ALA A 139 -9.47 -0.45 2.30
CA ALA A 139 -9.22 0.86 2.90
C ALA A 139 -10.42 1.42 3.66
N GLY A 140 -11.65 1.06 3.26
CA GLY A 140 -12.90 1.46 3.91
C GLY A 140 -13.10 0.73 5.23
N GLN A 141 -12.82 -0.58 5.25
CA GLN A 141 -12.79 -1.36 6.48
C GLN A 141 -11.77 -0.78 7.47
N ALA A 142 -10.54 -0.53 7.01
CA ALA A 142 -9.50 0.05 7.86
C ALA A 142 -9.91 1.45 8.37
N ALA A 143 -10.39 2.34 7.50
CA ALA A 143 -10.82 3.68 7.91
C ALA A 143 -11.88 3.63 9.03
N SER A 144 -12.87 2.75 8.88
CA SER A 144 -13.95 2.58 9.87
C SER A 144 -13.43 2.06 11.19
N ALA A 145 -12.48 1.12 11.18
CA ALA A 145 -11.86 0.59 12.38
C ALA A 145 -11.07 1.68 13.16
N TYR A 146 -10.28 2.50 12.45
CA TYR A 146 -9.52 3.59 13.07
C TYR A 146 -10.42 4.75 13.50
N ALA A 147 -11.47 5.07 12.75
CA ALA A 147 -12.49 6.04 13.16
C ALA A 147 -13.17 5.62 14.46
N ALA A 148 -13.61 4.36 14.55
CA ALA A 148 -14.19 3.80 15.77
C ALA A 148 -13.21 3.85 16.96
N ARG A 149 -11.92 3.60 16.71
CA ARG A 149 -10.86 3.71 17.72
C ARG A 149 -10.68 5.15 18.23
N ALA A 150 -10.80 6.13 17.33
CA ALA A 150 -10.69 7.56 17.64
C ALA A 150 -11.99 8.19 18.16
N GLY A 151 -13.13 7.50 18.04
CA GLY A 151 -14.45 8.06 18.35
C GLY A 151 -14.96 9.04 17.29
N LEU A 152 -14.56 8.85 16.03
CA LEU A 152 -15.04 9.61 14.87
C LEU A 152 -16.13 8.83 14.13
N ASP A 153 -17.03 9.56 13.48
CA ASP A 153 -17.92 8.97 12.47
C ASP A 153 -17.12 8.66 11.18
N SER A 154 -17.54 7.66 10.41
CA SER A 154 -16.89 7.34 9.13
C SER A 154 -17.90 7.10 8.03
N HIS A 155 -17.70 7.75 6.89
CA HIS A 155 -18.52 7.62 5.68
C HIS A 155 -17.71 6.92 4.59
N VAL A 156 -18.16 5.74 4.18
CA VAL A 156 -17.39 4.87 3.29
C VAL A 156 -18.19 4.55 2.04
N PHE A 157 -17.61 4.88 0.89
CA PHE A 157 -18.19 4.61 -0.43
C PHE A 157 -17.46 3.41 -1.05
N LEU A 158 -18.16 2.28 -1.23
CA LEU A 158 -17.63 1.08 -1.85
C LEU A 158 -18.42 0.73 -3.11
N PRO A 159 -17.80 0.13 -4.13
CA PRO A 159 -18.54 -0.47 -5.22
C PRO A 159 -19.24 -1.77 -4.79
N ASP A 160 -20.30 -2.15 -5.47
CA ASP A 160 -21.04 -3.40 -5.26
C ASP A 160 -20.20 -4.66 -5.51
N ARG A 161 -19.12 -4.59 -6.29
CA ARG A 161 -18.14 -5.67 -6.44
C ARG A 161 -17.15 -5.83 -5.27
N ALA A 162 -17.12 -4.90 -4.31
CA ALA A 162 -16.24 -5.04 -3.14
C ALA A 162 -16.56 -6.33 -2.37
N GLY A 163 -15.54 -6.96 -1.79
CA GLY A 163 -15.68 -8.23 -1.09
C GLY A 163 -16.66 -8.17 0.09
N PHE A 164 -17.33 -9.28 0.36
CA PHE A 164 -18.31 -9.38 1.45
C PHE A 164 -17.69 -8.99 2.79
N THR A 165 -16.51 -9.53 3.11
CA THR A 165 -15.80 -9.26 4.37
C THR A 165 -15.54 -7.77 4.58
N GLN A 166 -15.11 -7.05 3.54
CA GLN A 166 -14.79 -5.63 3.62
C GLN A 166 -16.04 -4.78 3.86
N LYS A 167 -17.16 -5.09 3.18
CA LYS A 167 -18.46 -4.42 3.41
C LYS A 167 -18.96 -4.68 4.82
N ALA A 168 -19.06 -5.95 5.21
CA ALA A 168 -19.58 -6.35 6.51
C ALA A 168 -18.75 -5.76 7.65
N MET A 169 -17.42 -5.81 7.56
CA MET A 169 -16.56 -5.28 8.61
C MET A 169 -16.56 -3.75 8.66
N THR A 170 -16.80 -3.06 7.54
CA THR A 170 -17.04 -1.60 7.52
C THR A 170 -18.24 -1.26 8.40
N GLU A 171 -19.38 -1.91 8.20
CA GLU A 171 -20.59 -1.70 9.00
C GLU A 171 -20.42 -2.15 10.46
N VAL A 172 -19.74 -3.28 10.72
CA VAL A 172 -19.48 -3.78 12.08
C VAL A 172 -18.60 -2.81 12.89
N HIS A 173 -17.68 -2.11 12.23
CA HIS A 173 -16.91 -1.03 12.86
C HIS A 173 -17.71 0.27 13.04
N GLY A 174 -18.96 0.32 12.59
CA GLY A 174 -19.82 1.50 12.72
C GLY A 174 -19.72 2.51 11.58
N GLY A 175 -19.09 2.14 10.46
CA GLY A 175 -19.04 2.99 9.27
C GLY A 175 -20.41 3.10 8.59
N ASP A 176 -20.76 4.32 8.17
CA ASP A 176 -21.86 4.63 7.26
C ASP A 176 -21.45 4.17 5.84
N LEU A 177 -21.86 2.94 5.50
CA LEU A 177 -21.51 2.29 4.24
C LEU A 177 -22.51 2.66 3.13
N ARG A 178 -21.98 3.21 2.04
CA ARG A 178 -22.72 3.51 0.82
C ARG A 178 -22.18 2.67 -0.32
N ILE A 179 -23.08 1.98 -1.02
CA ILE A 179 -22.75 1.07 -2.11
C ILE A 179 -23.13 1.70 -3.43
N ALA A 180 -22.12 2.00 -4.24
CA ALA A 180 -22.28 2.43 -5.63
C ALA A 180 -22.39 1.19 -6.54
N GLU A 181 -23.25 1.27 -7.56
CA GLU A 181 -23.34 0.23 -8.59
C GLU A 181 -22.14 0.35 -9.54
N GLY A 182 -21.36 -0.73 -9.72
CA GLY A 182 -20.26 -0.76 -10.69
C GLY A 182 -18.86 -0.78 -10.06
N GLU A 183 -18.02 0.15 -10.47
CA GLU A 183 -16.58 0.13 -10.25
C GLU A 183 -16.11 1.13 -9.18
N ILE A 184 -14.82 1.06 -8.79
CA ILE A 184 -14.22 2.01 -7.84
C ILE A 184 -14.36 3.47 -8.29
N THR A 185 -14.44 3.70 -9.60
CA THR A 185 -14.69 5.02 -10.21
C THR A 185 -16.08 5.54 -9.88
N ASP A 186 -17.10 4.69 -9.87
CA ASP A 186 -18.49 5.06 -9.54
C ASP A 186 -18.62 5.41 -8.06
N ALA A 187 -18.03 4.59 -7.17
CA ALA A 187 -17.91 4.93 -5.75
C ALA A 187 -17.11 6.23 -5.53
N GLY A 188 -16.15 6.53 -6.41
CA GLY A 188 -15.40 7.77 -6.42
C GLY A 188 -16.24 8.99 -6.82
N ALA A 189 -17.15 8.82 -7.78
CA ALA A 189 -18.08 9.86 -8.23
C ALA A 189 -19.12 10.18 -7.15
N GLU A 190 -19.71 9.18 -6.49
CA GLU A 190 -20.64 9.40 -5.38
C GLU A 190 -19.96 10.08 -4.19
N TYR A 191 -18.72 9.67 -3.86
CA TYR A 191 -17.92 10.37 -2.87
C TYR A 191 -17.68 11.83 -3.26
N ALA A 192 -17.33 12.10 -4.53
CA ALA A 192 -17.03 13.44 -5.00
C ALA A 192 -18.28 14.35 -4.90
N ASP A 193 -19.44 13.84 -5.31
CA ASP A 193 -20.74 14.52 -5.18
C ASP A 193 -21.04 14.86 -3.71
N ALA A 194 -20.89 13.89 -2.79
CA ALA A 194 -21.13 14.13 -1.37
C ALA A 194 -20.20 15.21 -0.76
N MET A 195 -18.99 15.36 -1.30
CA MET A 195 -17.97 16.32 -0.83
C MET A 195 -18.02 17.67 -1.56
N GLU A 196 -18.92 17.88 -2.52
CA GLU A 196 -19.03 19.17 -3.22
C GLU A 196 -19.48 20.29 -2.26
N PRO A 197 -19.06 21.56 -2.49
CA PRO A 197 -19.46 22.68 -1.65
C PRO A 197 -20.99 22.81 -1.50
N GLY A 198 -21.47 22.79 -0.26
CA GLY A 198 -22.89 22.86 0.07
C GLY A 198 -23.65 21.51 0.03
N ASN A 199 -22.96 20.40 -0.25
CA ASN A 199 -23.51 19.06 -0.06
C ASN A 199 -23.15 18.51 1.33
N GLU A 200 -23.72 17.36 1.67
CA GLU A 200 -23.71 16.84 3.04
C GLU A 200 -22.33 16.71 3.67
N GLY A 201 -21.31 16.30 2.89
CA GLY A 201 -19.96 16.08 3.40
C GLY A 201 -19.22 17.39 3.64
N ASP A 202 -19.44 18.40 2.79
CA ASP A 202 -18.92 19.75 3.00
C ASP A 202 -19.62 20.44 4.19
N GLU A 203 -20.96 20.41 4.23
CA GLU A 203 -21.75 21.02 5.31
C GLU A 203 -21.48 20.39 6.68
N ALA A 204 -21.25 19.07 6.72
CA ALA A 204 -20.90 18.33 7.93
C ALA A 204 -19.38 18.33 8.24
N GLY A 205 -18.55 18.89 7.36
CA GLY A 205 -17.10 19.00 7.57
C GLY A 205 -16.35 17.65 7.59
N TRP A 206 -16.71 16.72 6.72
CA TRP A 206 -16.03 15.42 6.64
C TRP A 206 -14.56 15.57 6.24
N TYR A 207 -13.68 14.95 7.01
CA TYR A 207 -12.24 14.94 6.71
C TYR A 207 -11.90 13.83 5.71
N SER A 208 -11.27 14.17 4.60
CA SER A 208 -10.92 13.17 3.59
C SER A 208 -9.73 12.31 4.04
N THR A 209 -9.94 11.00 4.10
CA THR A 209 -8.84 10.05 4.31
C THR A 209 -8.41 9.38 3.00
N LYS A 210 -8.77 9.93 1.83
CA LYS A 210 -8.43 9.34 0.52
C LYS A 210 -6.93 9.33 0.26
N THR A 211 -6.50 8.28 -0.45
CA THR A 211 -5.14 8.12 -0.97
C THR A 211 -4.72 9.37 -1.76
N PHE A 212 -3.52 9.92 -1.48
CA PHE A 212 -2.96 11.13 -2.10
C PHE A 212 -3.88 12.37 -2.08
N VAL A 213 -4.89 12.36 -1.22
CA VAL A 213 -5.65 13.56 -0.87
C VAL A 213 -5.17 14.05 0.49
N THR A 214 -5.12 13.16 1.49
CA THR A 214 -4.39 13.43 2.74
C THR A 214 -2.93 12.95 2.62
N PRO A 215 -1.93 13.79 2.95
CA PRO A 215 -0.52 13.45 2.79
C PRO A 215 -0.05 12.36 3.76
N TYR A 216 -0.68 12.30 4.94
CA TYR A 216 -0.29 11.40 6.03
C TYR A 216 -0.59 9.93 5.73
N ARG A 217 -1.49 9.65 4.77
CA ARG A 217 -1.89 8.29 4.43
C ARG A 217 -0.83 7.54 3.63
N HIS A 218 -0.15 8.22 2.71
CA HIS A 218 0.89 7.60 1.90
C HIS A 218 2.24 7.64 2.60
N ASP A 219 2.53 8.70 3.34
CA ASP A 219 3.81 8.85 4.02
C ASP A 219 4.10 7.71 5.02
N VAL A 220 3.14 7.37 5.89
CA VAL A 220 3.34 6.30 6.91
C VAL A 220 3.57 4.92 6.28
N LYS A 221 3.30 4.72 4.98
CA LYS A 221 3.64 3.47 4.27
C LYS A 221 5.13 3.20 4.19
N LYS A 222 5.96 4.24 4.32
CA LYS A 222 7.42 4.13 4.33
C LYS A 222 7.95 3.23 5.45
N THR A 223 7.18 3.09 6.53
CA THR A 223 7.48 2.15 7.63
C THR A 223 7.54 0.69 7.20
N MET A 224 6.94 0.30 6.06
CA MET A 224 7.13 -1.04 5.51
C MET A 224 8.60 -1.30 5.13
N ALA A 225 9.28 -0.31 4.53
CA ALA A 225 10.69 -0.44 4.18
C ALA A 225 11.61 -0.32 5.40
N TYR A 226 11.32 0.57 6.35
CA TYR A 226 12.08 0.62 7.61
C TYR A 226 12.08 -0.74 8.32
N GLU A 227 10.91 -1.35 8.46
CA GLU A 227 10.82 -2.67 9.09
C GLU A 227 11.50 -3.74 8.27
N THR A 228 11.30 -3.78 6.95
CA THR A 228 11.95 -4.78 6.09
C THR A 228 13.47 -4.70 6.20
N ILE A 229 14.05 -3.49 6.08
CA ILE A 229 15.49 -3.29 6.12
C ILE A 229 16.05 -3.56 7.53
N GLU A 230 15.36 -3.13 8.60
CA GLU A 230 15.77 -3.47 9.96
C GLU A 230 15.72 -5.00 10.21
N GLN A 231 14.69 -5.68 9.72
CA GLN A 231 14.54 -7.14 9.86
C GLN A 231 15.55 -7.94 9.02
N LEU A 232 16.17 -7.30 8.03
CA LEU A 232 17.30 -7.84 7.25
C LEU A 232 18.66 -7.40 7.83
N ASP A 233 18.69 -7.05 9.12
CA ASP A 233 19.88 -6.58 9.82
C ASP A 233 20.54 -5.37 9.12
N TRP A 234 19.71 -4.44 8.65
CA TRP A 234 20.10 -3.22 7.95
C TRP A 234 20.74 -3.44 6.56
N GLN A 235 20.56 -4.63 5.98
CA GLN A 235 20.90 -4.91 4.59
C GLN A 235 19.75 -4.51 3.66
N VAL A 236 20.12 -3.87 2.54
CA VAL A 236 19.17 -3.48 1.50
C VAL A 236 18.87 -4.71 0.63
N PRO A 237 17.61 -5.13 0.45
CA PRO A 237 17.29 -6.21 -0.47
C PRO A 237 17.48 -5.74 -1.91
N ASP A 238 17.90 -6.63 -2.81
CA ASP A 238 18.12 -6.30 -4.22
C ASP A 238 16.81 -5.95 -4.94
N ALA A 239 15.71 -6.61 -4.58
CA ALA A 239 14.40 -6.37 -5.20
C ALA A 239 13.25 -6.34 -4.20
N VAL A 240 12.35 -5.38 -4.38
CA VAL A 240 11.06 -5.29 -3.69
C VAL A 240 9.94 -5.35 -4.71
N VAL A 241 9.16 -6.43 -4.71
CA VAL A 241 8.02 -6.61 -5.63
C VAL A 241 6.72 -6.27 -4.92
N TYR A 242 6.03 -5.24 -5.43
CA TYR A 242 4.84 -4.66 -4.79
C TYR A 242 3.59 -4.78 -5.69
N PRO A 243 2.47 -5.34 -5.18
CA PRO A 243 1.23 -5.38 -5.95
C PRO A 243 0.65 -3.96 -6.08
N THR A 244 0.58 -3.47 -7.32
CA THR A 244 0.44 -2.05 -7.63
C THR A 244 -0.95 -1.71 -8.18
N GLY A 245 -1.77 -1.10 -7.32
CA GLY A 245 -2.91 -0.30 -7.76
C GLY A 245 -2.49 1.16 -7.91
N GLY A 246 -2.81 1.98 -6.92
CA GLY A 246 -2.34 3.37 -6.86
C GLY A 246 -0.90 3.57 -6.35
N GLY A 247 -0.04 2.55 -6.26
CA GLY A 247 1.40 2.71 -5.93
C GLY A 247 1.80 3.25 -4.55
N VAL A 248 0.86 3.54 -3.65
CA VAL A 248 1.11 4.17 -2.34
C VAL A 248 2.21 3.51 -1.52
N GLY A 249 2.23 2.16 -1.49
CA GLY A 249 3.24 1.41 -0.74
C GLY A 249 4.62 1.51 -1.39
N LEU A 250 4.69 1.35 -2.71
CA LEU A 250 5.92 1.46 -3.50
C LEU A 250 6.58 2.83 -3.30
N ILE A 251 5.82 3.91 -3.47
CA ILE A 251 6.29 5.29 -3.24
C ILE A 251 6.81 5.47 -1.81
N GLY A 252 6.04 5.03 -0.81
CA GLY A 252 6.47 5.13 0.58
C GLY A 252 7.75 4.34 0.85
N MET A 253 7.87 3.12 0.34
CA MET A 253 9.05 2.28 0.53
C MET A 253 10.30 2.88 -0.13
N HIS A 254 10.16 3.43 -1.35
CA HIS A 254 11.24 4.15 -2.02
C HIS A 254 11.70 5.36 -1.21
N LYS A 255 10.75 6.19 -0.73
CA LYS A 255 11.04 7.32 0.15
C LYS A 255 11.82 6.90 1.41
N ALA A 256 11.38 5.82 2.08
CA ALA A 256 12.09 5.30 3.24
C ALA A 256 13.52 4.83 2.92
N ALA A 257 13.74 4.19 1.76
CA ALA A 257 15.08 3.78 1.35
C ALA A 257 16.00 5.01 1.15
N LEU A 258 15.49 6.07 0.53
CA LEU A 258 16.22 7.34 0.39
C LEU A 258 16.58 7.96 1.76
N GLU A 259 15.63 8.00 2.68
CA GLU A 259 15.83 8.56 4.03
C GLU A 259 16.83 7.71 4.84
N LEU A 260 16.75 6.38 4.79
CA LEU A 260 17.70 5.50 5.49
C LEU A 260 19.12 5.62 4.93
N ARG A 261 19.26 5.80 3.61
CA ARG A 261 20.55 6.09 2.98
C ARG A 261 21.13 7.41 3.48
N GLU A 262 20.33 8.47 3.48
CA GLU A 262 20.77 9.80 3.94
C GLU A 262 21.19 9.80 5.41
N LEU A 263 20.48 9.04 6.26
CA LEU A 263 20.79 8.86 7.67
C LEU A 263 21.98 7.89 7.93
N GLY A 264 22.48 7.19 6.90
CA GLY A 264 23.55 6.19 7.04
C GLY A 264 23.12 4.92 7.79
N PHE A 265 21.84 4.55 7.73
CA PHE A 265 21.28 3.37 8.39
C PHE A 265 21.54 2.06 7.64
N THR A 266 21.97 2.11 6.39
CA THR A 266 22.34 0.94 5.59
C THR A 266 23.86 0.80 5.50
N GLU A 267 24.38 -0.39 5.18
CA GLU A 267 25.83 -0.57 4.97
C GLU A 267 26.32 -0.03 3.62
N THR A 268 25.41 0.08 2.64
CA THR A 268 25.66 0.61 1.31
C THR A 268 24.74 1.80 1.01
N ASP A 269 25.08 2.56 -0.03
CA ASP A 269 24.25 3.65 -0.56
C ASP A 269 23.25 3.16 -1.63
N ASP A 270 23.14 1.83 -1.81
CA ASP A 270 22.26 1.21 -2.80
C ASP A 270 20.80 1.35 -2.38
N LEU A 271 19.92 1.39 -3.38
CA LEU A 271 18.48 1.37 -3.17
C LEU A 271 17.94 -0.01 -3.55
N PRO A 272 16.87 -0.49 -2.90
CA PRO A 272 16.20 -1.71 -3.33
C PRO A 272 15.50 -1.44 -4.66
N GLY A 273 15.70 -2.31 -5.66
CA GLY A 273 14.99 -2.21 -6.93
C GLY A 273 13.48 -2.31 -6.72
N MET A 274 12.73 -1.26 -7.06
CA MET A 274 11.29 -1.22 -6.84
C MET A 274 10.54 -1.77 -8.05
N TYR A 275 9.82 -2.88 -7.87
CA TYR A 275 9.08 -3.55 -8.94
C TYR A 275 7.57 -3.41 -8.77
N ALA A 276 6.91 -2.79 -9.74
CA ALA A 276 5.45 -2.68 -9.78
C ALA A 276 4.82 -3.91 -10.46
N ALA A 277 4.04 -4.69 -9.71
CA ALA A 277 3.31 -5.83 -10.24
C ALA A 277 1.81 -5.53 -10.40
N GLN A 278 1.27 -5.62 -11.62
CA GLN A 278 -0.16 -5.38 -11.91
C GLN A 278 -0.83 -6.62 -12.53
N ALA A 279 -2.16 -6.62 -12.55
CA ALA A 279 -2.93 -7.60 -13.31
C ALA A 279 -3.09 -7.12 -14.76
N GLU A 280 -2.93 -8.00 -15.75
CA GLU A 280 -3.09 -7.68 -17.18
C GLU A 280 -4.41 -6.97 -17.51
N GLY A 281 -5.49 -7.31 -16.79
CA GLY A 281 -6.80 -6.70 -16.96
C GLY A 281 -6.92 -5.25 -16.46
N CYS A 282 -5.89 -4.70 -15.81
CA CYS A 282 -5.76 -3.29 -15.42
C CYS A 282 -4.30 -2.95 -15.09
N ALA A 283 -3.50 -2.69 -16.13
CA ALA A 283 -2.04 -2.48 -15.99
C ALA A 283 -1.54 -1.11 -16.53
N PRO A 284 -2.15 0.04 -16.14
CA PRO A 284 -1.78 1.34 -16.69
C PRO A 284 -0.33 1.77 -16.38
N VAL A 285 0.22 1.39 -15.22
CA VAL A 285 1.62 1.72 -14.84
C VAL A 285 2.60 0.86 -15.63
N VAL A 286 2.32 -0.43 -15.79
CA VAL A 286 3.17 -1.32 -16.59
C VAL A 286 3.23 -0.84 -18.03
N ARG A 287 2.10 -0.48 -18.64
CA ARG A 287 2.06 0.09 -19.99
C ARG A 287 2.91 1.37 -20.09
N ALA A 288 2.75 2.28 -19.14
CA ALA A 288 3.51 3.53 -19.13
C ALA A 288 5.02 3.30 -19.03
N PHE A 289 5.44 2.36 -18.18
CA PHE A 289 6.84 1.96 -18.04
C PHE A 289 7.39 1.36 -19.34
N GLU A 290 6.68 0.42 -19.96
CA GLU A 290 7.08 -0.22 -21.22
C GLU A 290 7.16 0.76 -22.39
N ASP A 291 6.27 1.76 -22.43
CA ASP A 291 6.24 2.81 -23.44
C ASP A 291 7.26 3.93 -23.18
N GLY A 292 7.94 3.93 -22.02
CA GLY A 292 8.85 5.00 -21.60
C GLY A 292 8.14 6.35 -21.43
N ALA A 293 6.88 6.31 -21.00
CA ALA A 293 6.05 7.50 -20.79
C ALA A 293 6.28 8.13 -19.41
N GLU A 294 6.09 9.45 -19.30
CA GLU A 294 6.19 10.17 -18.03
C GLU A 294 4.98 9.93 -17.10
N ALA A 295 3.86 9.45 -17.66
CA ALA A 295 2.63 9.20 -16.93
C ALA A 295 1.80 8.11 -17.62
N HIS A 296 0.87 7.53 -16.87
CA HIS A 296 -0.06 6.57 -17.40
C HIS A 296 -1.14 7.22 -18.28
N GLU A 297 -1.63 6.46 -19.25
CA GLU A 297 -2.93 6.72 -19.88
C GLU A 297 -4.01 5.95 -19.11
N ALA A 298 -5.16 6.59 -18.86
CA ALA A 298 -6.26 5.97 -18.12
C ALA A 298 -6.74 4.67 -18.79
N TRP A 299 -6.86 3.62 -17.99
CA TRP A 299 -7.30 2.31 -18.44
C TRP A 299 -8.82 2.26 -18.62
N THR A 300 -9.30 1.85 -19.79
CA THR A 300 -10.74 1.93 -20.11
C THR A 300 -11.56 0.72 -19.70
N ASP A 301 -11.00 -0.49 -19.89
CA ASP A 301 -11.75 -1.75 -19.70
C ASP A 301 -11.11 -2.59 -18.59
N ILE A 302 -11.69 -2.52 -17.39
CA ILE A 302 -11.25 -3.30 -16.23
C ILE A 302 -11.83 -4.71 -16.35
N THR A 303 -10.97 -5.72 -16.49
CA THR A 303 -11.39 -7.13 -16.63
C THR A 303 -10.84 -8.05 -15.56
N THR A 304 -10.01 -7.54 -14.66
CA THR A 304 -9.36 -8.32 -13.59
C THR A 304 -10.28 -8.55 -12.38
N ALA A 305 -10.19 -9.75 -11.79
CA ALA A 305 -10.75 -10.11 -10.50
C ALA A 305 -9.94 -9.57 -9.30
N CYS A 306 -8.74 -9.03 -9.54
CA CYS A 306 -7.85 -8.48 -8.53
C CYS A 306 -8.26 -7.05 -8.12
N ASN A 307 -9.44 -6.92 -7.51
CA ASN A 307 -10.08 -5.64 -7.17
C ASN A 307 -9.18 -4.66 -6.40
N GLY A 308 -8.28 -5.13 -5.56
CA GLY A 308 -7.41 -4.26 -4.75
C GLY A 308 -6.34 -3.49 -5.54
N ILE A 309 -6.03 -3.94 -6.76
CA ILE A 309 -5.07 -3.31 -7.70
C ILE A 309 -5.72 -2.83 -9.00
N ALA A 310 -7.03 -3.06 -9.18
CA ALA A 310 -7.81 -2.58 -10.32
C ALA A 310 -8.05 -1.06 -10.27
N VAL A 311 -6.98 -0.28 -10.45
CA VAL A 311 -7.00 1.19 -10.43
C VAL A 311 -6.70 1.70 -11.86
N PRO A 312 -7.71 2.15 -12.62
CA PRO A 312 -7.54 2.51 -14.03
C PRO A 312 -6.81 3.84 -14.24
N ASP A 313 -6.95 4.76 -13.30
CA ASP A 313 -6.41 6.13 -13.36
C ASP A 313 -5.60 6.45 -12.10
N PRO A 314 -4.41 5.81 -11.91
CA PRO A 314 -3.55 6.10 -10.78
C PRO A 314 -2.90 7.48 -10.93
N GLY A 315 -3.52 8.52 -10.38
CA GLY A 315 -3.02 9.91 -10.47
C GLY A 315 -1.60 10.16 -9.91
N ALA A 316 -1.01 9.22 -9.17
CA ALA A 316 0.39 9.29 -8.73
C ALA A 316 1.35 8.50 -9.65
N SER A 317 0.91 8.06 -10.84
CA SER A 317 1.77 7.28 -11.74
C SER A 317 3.11 7.93 -12.07
N PRO A 318 3.24 9.26 -12.27
CA PRO A 318 4.55 9.84 -12.53
C PRO A 318 5.53 9.54 -11.40
N TRP A 319 5.07 9.71 -10.15
CA TRP A 319 5.88 9.42 -8.97
C TRP A 319 6.19 7.92 -8.78
N ILE A 320 5.30 7.03 -9.22
CA ILE A 320 5.60 5.59 -9.26
C ILE A 320 6.72 5.29 -10.26
N LEU A 321 6.65 5.89 -11.46
CA LEU A 321 7.62 5.69 -12.53
C LEU A 321 8.99 6.27 -12.14
N ASP A 322 9.02 7.46 -11.53
CA ASP A 322 10.25 8.05 -10.97
C ASP A 322 10.88 7.11 -9.93
N ALA A 323 10.09 6.55 -9.02
CA ALA A 323 10.59 5.61 -8.02
C ALA A 323 11.16 4.32 -8.64
N ILE A 324 10.54 3.83 -9.72
CA ILE A 324 11.04 2.66 -10.45
C ILE A 324 12.36 3.01 -11.16
N GLU A 325 12.44 4.16 -11.83
CA GLU A 325 13.65 4.60 -12.54
C GLU A 325 14.82 4.87 -11.57
N GLU A 326 14.59 5.62 -10.50
CA GLU A 326 15.61 5.98 -9.51
C GLU A 326 16.16 4.78 -8.73
N SER A 327 15.36 3.72 -8.57
CA SER A 327 15.76 2.48 -7.91
C SER A 327 16.31 1.41 -8.86
N GLU A 328 16.39 1.71 -10.16
CA GLU A 328 16.76 0.72 -11.20
C GLU A 328 15.88 -0.54 -11.16
N GLY A 329 14.60 -0.37 -10.80
CA GLY A 329 13.60 -1.44 -10.74
C GLY A 329 12.88 -1.69 -12.06
N GLY A 330 11.65 -2.20 -11.99
CA GLY A 330 10.86 -2.49 -13.19
C GLY A 330 9.35 -2.56 -12.98
N ALA A 331 8.63 -2.97 -14.02
CA ALA A 331 7.20 -3.19 -13.96
C ALA A 331 6.82 -4.48 -14.70
N VAL A 332 5.84 -5.20 -14.17
CA VAL A 332 5.38 -6.48 -14.72
C VAL A 332 3.87 -6.62 -14.58
N ALA A 333 3.22 -7.14 -15.61
CA ALA A 333 1.82 -7.52 -15.58
C ALA A 333 1.69 -9.04 -15.78
N THR A 334 0.80 -9.67 -15.01
CA THR A 334 0.50 -11.10 -15.14
C THR A 334 -1.02 -11.33 -15.19
N SER A 335 -1.43 -12.45 -15.79
CA SER A 335 -2.85 -12.82 -15.88
C SER A 335 -3.45 -13.12 -14.49
N ASP A 336 -4.76 -12.96 -14.34
CA ASP A 336 -5.47 -13.33 -13.10
C ASP A 336 -5.24 -14.80 -12.74
N GLU A 337 -5.16 -15.69 -13.73
CA GLU A 337 -4.88 -17.11 -13.52
C GLU A 337 -3.51 -17.31 -12.87
N ALA A 338 -2.46 -16.65 -13.40
CA ALA A 338 -1.11 -16.72 -12.84
C ALA A 338 -1.05 -16.13 -11.41
N ILE A 339 -1.78 -15.03 -11.17
CA ILE A 339 -1.87 -14.40 -9.85
C ILE A 339 -2.50 -15.36 -8.83
N LEU A 340 -3.64 -15.95 -9.18
CA LEU A 340 -4.36 -16.88 -8.29
C LEU A 340 -3.59 -18.19 -8.10
N ASP A 341 -2.84 -18.63 -9.11
CA ASP A 341 -1.96 -19.79 -9.02
C ASP A 341 -0.79 -19.55 -8.07
N ALA A 342 -0.14 -18.39 -8.16
CA ALA A 342 0.92 -18.00 -7.26
C ALA A 342 0.42 -17.93 -5.80
N ALA A 343 -0.81 -17.45 -5.57
CA ALA A 343 -1.41 -17.45 -4.24
C ALA A 343 -1.58 -18.86 -3.66
N ILE A 344 -2.12 -19.78 -4.47
CA ILE A 344 -2.31 -21.19 -4.08
C ILE A 344 -0.95 -21.85 -3.82
N GLU A 345 0.03 -21.57 -4.66
CA GLU A 345 1.37 -22.13 -4.52
C GLU A 345 2.04 -21.70 -3.22
N VAL A 346 2.03 -20.41 -2.88
CA VAL A 346 2.59 -19.92 -1.62
C VAL A 346 1.93 -20.62 -0.43
N ALA A 347 0.61 -20.79 -0.47
CA ALA A 347 -0.13 -21.49 0.57
C ALA A 347 0.25 -22.98 0.66
N GLN A 348 0.54 -23.64 -0.46
CA GLN A 348 0.88 -25.07 -0.51
C GLN A 348 2.36 -25.35 -0.21
N ALA A 349 3.27 -24.49 -0.65
CA ALA A 349 4.72 -24.66 -0.53
C ALA A 349 5.26 -24.10 0.80
N GLU A 350 4.79 -22.92 1.21
CA GLU A 350 5.31 -22.21 2.40
C GLU A 350 4.32 -22.21 3.57
N GLY A 351 3.05 -22.56 3.34
CA GLY A 351 2.01 -22.52 4.37
C GLY A 351 1.55 -21.10 4.74
N ILE A 352 1.86 -20.10 3.90
CA ILE A 352 1.53 -18.69 4.11
C ILE A 352 0.27 -18.33 3.31
N GLU A 353 -0.69 -17.69 3.97
CA GLU A 353 -1.94 -17.26 3.34
C GLU A 353 -1.82 -15.83 2.77
N VAL A 354 -1.55 -15.74 1.47
CA VAL A 354 -1.52 -14.45 0.76
C VAL A 354 -2.89 -14.09 0.19
N GLY A 355 -3.26 -12.80 0.24
CA GLY A 355 -4.48 -12.32 -0.42
C GLY A 355 -4.41 -12.54 -1.93
N ALA A 356 -5.55 -12.81 -2.59
CA ALA A 356 -5.61 -13.12 -4.01
C ALA A 356 -5.00 -11.98 -4.85
N THR A 357 -5.40 -10.75 -4.57
CA THR A 357 -4.80 -9.56 -5.21
C THR A 357 -3.32 -9.35 -4.84
N CYS A 358 -2.92 -9.79 -3.64
CA CYS A 358 -1.56 -9.58 -3.13
C CYS A 358 -0.54 -10.48 -3.84
N ALA A 359 -0.98 -11.64 -4.33
CA ALA A 359 -0.17 -12.57 -5.08
C ALA A 359 0.28 -12.05 -6.47
N ALA A 360 -0.17 -10.86 -6.88
CA ALA A 360 0.42 -10.17 -8.03
C ALA A 360 1.92 -9.94 -7.85
N ALA A 361 2.40 -9.68 -6.62
CA ALA A 361 3.84 -9.60 -6.37
C ALA A 361 4.56 -10.94 -6.57
N VAL A 362 3.95 -12.05 -6.18
CA VAL A 362 4.56 -13.38 -6.29
C VAL A 362 4.61 -13.84 -7.75
N SER A 363 3.48 -13.73 -8.45
CA SER A 363 3.40 -14.04 -9.89
C SER A 363 4.31 -13.12 -10.71
N GLY A 364 4.34 -11.83 -10.39
CA GLY A 364 5.28 -10.88 -11.00
C GLY A 364 6.73 -11.25 -10.76
N ALA A 365 7.10 -11.69 -9.55
CA ALA A 365 8.46 -12.13 -9.25
C ALA A 365 8.88 -13.40 -10.02
N PHE A 366 7.95 -14.34 -10.23
CA PHE A 366 8.22 -15.49 -11.10
C PHE A 366 8.51 -15.04 -12.54
N GLU A 367 7.70 -14.14 -13.08
CA GLU A 367 7.88 -13.61 -14.43
C GLU A 367 9.20 -12.81 -14.57
N LEU A 368 9.56 -12.00 -13.57
CA LEU A 368 10.83 -11.26 -13.53
C LEU A 368 12.04 -12.21 -13.47
N ALA A 369 11.96 -13.28 -12.67
CA ALA A 369 12.99 -14.32 -12.64
C ALA A 369 13.14 -15.02 -14.00
N GLU A 370 12.03 -15.36 -14.66
CA GLU A 370 12.04 -15.99 -15.99
C GLU A 370 12.64 -15.08 -17.08
N ARG A 371 12.46 -13.76 -16.97
CA ARG A 371 13.07 -12.75 -17.85
C ARG A 371 14.56 -12.54 -17.59
N GLY A 372 15.06 -12.99 -16.44
CA GLY A 372 16.44 -12.76 -16.00
C GLY A 372 16.67 -11.38 -15.38
N ASP A 373 15.59 -10.72 -14.93
CA ASP A 373 15.66 -9.44 -14.23
C ASP A 373 16.12 -9.60 -12.77
N LEU A 374 16.06 -10.83 -12.22
CA LEU A 374 16.53 -11.19 -10.88
C LEU A 374 17.77 -12.09 -10.97
N GLY A 375 18.83 -11.70 -10.26
CA GLY A 375 20.10 -12.40 -10.17
C GLY A 375 20.10 -13.60 -9.20
N ALA A 376 21.05 -14.52 -9.41
CA ALA A 376 21.12 -15.76 -8.63
C ALA A 376 21.50 -15.56 -7.16
N ASP A 377 22.11 -14.43 -6.82
CA ASP A 377 22.51 -14.08 -5.45
C ASP A 377 21.54 -13.06 -4.82
N ASP A 378 20.47 -12.66 -5.52
CA ASP A 378 19.57 -11.60 -5.11
C ASP A 378 18.72 -11.99 -3.89
N THR A 379 18.50 -11.01 -3.02
CA THR A 379 17.49 -11.04 -1.96
C THR A 379 16.23 -10.32 -2.42
N VAL A 380 15.14 -11.07 -2.56
CA VAL A 380 13.86 -10.58 -3.09
C VAL A 380 12.82 -10.50 -1.98
N VAL A 381 12.17 -9.35 -1.82
CA VAL A 381 11.08 -9.14 -0.85
C VAL A 381 9.75 -8.96 -1.59
N LEU A 382 8.80 -9.84 -1.29
CA LEU A 382 7.45 -9.85 -1.87
C LEU A 382 6.45 -9.29 -0.85
N LEU A 383 5.63 -8.32 -1.28
CA LEU A 383 4.70 -7.65 -0.37
C LEU A 383 3.33 -8.34 -0.35
N ASN A 384 3.01 -9.05 0.74
CA ASN A 384 1.66 -9.56 0.97
C ASN A 384 0.78 -8.47 1.62
N THR A 385 0.09 -7.67 0.82
CA THR A 385 -0.63 -6.47 1.32
C THR A 385 -1.95 -6.76 2.08
N GLY A 386 -2.36 -8.01 2.22
CA GLY A 386 -3.62 -8.39 2.86
C GLY A 386 -3.71 -9.88 3.18
N ALA A 387 -4.48 -10.20 4.22
CA ALA A 387 -4.66 -11.57 4.68
C ALA A 387 -5.38 -12.43 3.62
N GLY A 388 -4.89 -13.66 3.39
CA GLY A 388 -5.51 -14.61 2.46
C GLY A 388 -6.97 -14.94 2.79
N ASN A 389 -7.34 -14.89 4.07
CA ASN A 389 -8.71 -15.17 4.52
C ASN A 389 -9.76 -14.16 4.00
N LYS A 390 -9.34 -13.02 3.45
CA LYS A 390 -10.22 -12.00 2.87
C LYS A 390 -10.74 -12.37 1.48
N ASP A 391 -10.03 -13.24 0.76
CA ASP A 391 -10.31 -13.63 -0.63
C ASP A 391 -10.53 -15.15 -0.78
N VAL A 392 -10.95 -15.83 0.30
CA VAL A 392 -11.07 -17.30 0.36
C VAL A 392 -11.98 -17.89 -0.70
N ASP A 393 -13.09 -17.22 -1.02
CA ASP A 393 -14.04 -17.71 -2.00
C ASP A 393 -13.44 -17.68 -3.41
N THR A 394 -12.65 -16.64 -3.72
CA THR A 394 -11.93 -16.51 -5.00
C THR A 394 -10.90 -17.61 -5.15
N LEU A 395 -10.02 -17.77 -4.15
CA LEU A 395 -8.96 -18.79 -4.17
C LEU A 395 -9.51 -20.21 -4.24
N ARG A 396 -10.55 -20.51 -3.44
CA ARG A 396 -11.19 -21.83 -3.44
C ARG A 396 -11.89 -22.13 -4.77
N SER A 397 -12.57 -21.14 -5.35
CA SER A 397 -13.25 -21.31 -6.63
C SER A 397 -12.25 -21.58 -7.74
N HIS A 398 -11.12 -20.86 -7.76
CA HIS A 398 -10.04 -21.07 -8.71
C HIS A 398 -9.39 -22.45 -8.58
N LEU A 399 -9.04 -22.86 -7.35
CA LEU A 399 -8.49 -24.20 -7.08
C LEU A 399 -9.41 -25.31 -7.63
N GLY A 400 -10.72 -25.22 -7.35
CA GLY A 400 -11.69 -26.19 -7.84
C GLY A 400 -11.90 -26.18 -9.36
N ALA A 401 -11.63 -25.05 -10.03
CA ALA A 401 -11.64 -24.99 -11.50
C ALA A 401 -10.39 -25.68 -12.09
N ARG A 402 -9.22 -25.43 -11.50
CA ARG A 402 -7.95 -26.09 -11.86
C ARG A 402 -8.00 -27.61 -11.72
N GLU A 403 -8.51 -28.10 -10.60
CA GLU A 403 -8.62 -29.55 -10.35
C GLU A 403 -9.48 -30.23 -11.42
N LYS A 404 -10.60 -29.62 -11.82
CA LYS A 404 -11.48 -30.15 -12.88
C LYS A 404 -10.81 -30.11 -14.27
N ALA A 405 -10.03 -29.08 -14.56
CA ALA A 405 -9.28 -29.00 -15.82
C ALA A 405 -8.25 -30.13 -15.92
N ALA A 406 -7.49 -30.36 -14.84
CA ALA A 406 -6.51 -31.45 -14.77
C ALA A 406 -7.16 -32.84 -14.90
N GLU A 407 -8.34 -33.05 -14.30
CA GLU A 407 -9.11 -34.29 -14.47
C GLU A 407 -9.51 -34.52 -15.94
N ASN A 408 -9.99 -33.49 -16.64
CA ASN A 408 -10.40 -33.59 -18.04
C ASN A 408 -9.21 -33.92 -18.95
N ASP A 409 -8.07 -33.26 -18.77
CA ASP A 409 -6.85 -33.51 -19.56
C ASP A 409 -6.25 -34.89 -19.31
N SER A 410 -6.48 -35.48 -18.13
CA SER A 410 -6.04 -36.84 -17.81
C SER A 410 -6.95 -37.94 -18.37
N THR A 411 -8.11 -37.58 -18.92
CA THR A 411 -9.12 -38.50 -19.45
C THR A 411 -9.17 -38.53 -20.99
N GLU A 412 -8.46 -37.60 -21.66
CA GLU A 412 -8.19 -37.60 -23.10
C GLU A 412 -6.84 -38.28 -23.41
#